data_AF-A0A0B0MST0-F1
#
_entry.id   AF-A0A0B0MST0-F1
#
_cell.length_a   1.000
_cell.length_b   1.000
_cell.length_c   1.000
_cell.angle_alpha   90.00
_cell.angle_beta   90.00
_cell.angle_gamma   90.00
#
_symmetry.space_group_name_H-M   'P 1'
#
loop_
_entity.id
_entity.type
_entity.pdbx_description
1 polymer ?
#
loop_
_entity_poly.entity_id
_entity_poly.type
_entity_poly.pdbx_seq_one_letter_code
_entity_poly.pdbx_strand_id
1 'polypeptide(L)'
;MHKTEFASDFTGFKKDGAQWLVDNTDIKLVGLDYLSVSAYVDAAPTHHIFLRKREIVLVEGLNLDDIKPGKYTVHCLPLRMVGADGCPTRCILIA
;
A
#
# COMPACT_ATOMS: atom_id res chain seq x y z
N MET A 1 -3.35 -9.67 -10.54
CA MET A 1 -4.30 -10.57 -9.83
C MET A 1 -4.81 -11.64 -10.79
N HIS A 2 -4.29 -12.87 -10.71
CA HIS A 2 -4.59 -13.95 -11.68
C HIS A 2 -5.65 -14.96 -11.21
N LYS A 3 -6.17 -14.80 -9.99
CA LYS A 3 -7.26 -15.60 -9.44
C LYS A 3 -8.43 -14.68 -9.10
N THR A 4 -9.64 -15.11 -9.40
CA THR A 4 -10.88 -14.37 -9.09
C THR A 4 -11.29 -14.52 -7.63
N GLU A 5 -10.86 -15.59 -6.98
CA GLU A 5 -11.14 -15.87 -5.58
C GLU A 5 -10.19 -15.11 -4.66
N PHE A 6 -10.73 -14.65 -3.53
CA PHE A 6 -9.94 -14.07 -2.45
C PHE A 6 -9.01 -15.12 -1.84
N ALA A 7 -7.74 -14.77 -1.70
CA ALA A 7 -6.74 -15.57 -1.00
C ALA A 7 -6.38 -14.84 0.29
N SER A 8 -6.54 -15.50 1.44
CA SER A 8 -6.22 -14.91 2.76
C SER A 8 -4.77 -15.08 3.18
N ASP A 9 -3.99 -15.87 2.44
CA ASP A 9 -2.58 -16.18 2.64
C ASP A 9 -1.64 -15.29 1.82
N PHE A 10 -2.16 -14.18 1.29
CA PHE A 10 -1.39 -13.20 0.53
C PHE A 10 -0.27 -12.57 1.35
N THR A 11 0.76 -12.11 0.63
CA THR A 11 1.90 -11.41 1.22
C THR A 11 1.51 -9.97 1.57
N GLY A 12 1.84 -9.55 2.78
CA GLY A 12 1.74 -8.16 3.20
C GLY A 12 2.66 -7.88 4.39
N PHE A 13 2.76 -6.62 4.78
CA PHE A 13 3.55 -6.23 5.94
C PHE A 13 2.97 -6.81 7.22
N LYS A 14 3.86 -7.24 8.12
CA LYS A 14 3.55 -7.43 9.53
C LYS A 14 3.96 -6.19 10.32
N LYS A 15 3.55 -6.14 11.58
CA LYS A 15 3.79 -5.01 12.49
C LYS A 15 5.26 -4.59 12.57
N ASP A 16 6.16 -5.56 12.68
CA ASP A 16 7.60 -5.35 12.77
C ASP A 16 8.18 -4.70 11.50
N GLY A 17 7.80 -5.19 10.31
CA GLY A 17 8.20 -4.61 9.04
C GLY A 17 7.69 -3.17 8.86
N ALA A 18 6.42 -2.92 9.19
CA ALA A 18 5.86 -1.57 9.16
C ALA A 18 6.56 -0.62 10.15
N GLN A 19 6.80 -1.09 11.39
CA GLN A 19 7.49 -0.31 12.42
C GLN A 19 8.91 0.05 11.96
N TRP A 20 9.62 -0.90 11.38
CA TRP A 20 10.97 -0.67 10.87
C TRP A 20 10.99 0.42 9.79
N LEU A 21 10.08 0.39 8.82
CA LEU A 21 10.00 1.43 7.78
C LEU A 21 9.71 2.81 8.38
N VAL A 22 8.77 2.89 9.31
CA VAL A 22 8.41 4.13 10.00
C VAL A 22 9.57 4.70 10.80
N ASP A 23 10.40 3.87 11.42
CA ASP A 23 11.49 4.34 12.26
C ASP A 23 12.76 4.67 11.47
N ASN A 24 13.05 3.92 10.41
CA ASN A 24 14.37 3.92 9.76
C ASN A 24 14.40 4.57 8.38
N THR A 25 13.27 5.03 7.85
CA THR A 25 13.21 5.62 6.50
C THR A 25 12.45 6.95 6.50
N ASP A 26 12.50 7.66 5.37
CA ASP A 26 11.70 8.84 5.07
C ASP A 26 10.57 8.56 4.06
N ILE A 27 10.28 7.28 3.80
CA ILE A 27 9.22 6.83 2.89
C ILE A 27 7.89 7.48 3.26
N LYS A 28 7.20 8.00 2.23
CA LYS A 28 5.90 8.69 2.36
C LYS A 28 4.73 7.91 1.81
N LEU A 29 5.00 6.91 0.97
CA LEU A 29 3.98 6.09 0.33
C LEU A 29 4.48 4.65 0.22
N VAL A 30 3.60 3.71 0.57
CA VAL A 30 3.81 2.27 0.38
C VAL A 30 2.67 1.74 -0.48
N GLY A 31 3.01 1.00 -1.53
CA GLY A 31 2.06 0.39 -2.44
C GLY A 31 2.19 -1.14 -2.46
N LEU A 32 1.07 -1.86 -2.45
CA LEU A 32 1.02 -3.30 -2.69
C LEU A 32 0.08 -3.65 -3.83
N ASP A 33 0.39 -4.77 -4.49
CA ASP A 33 -0.33 -5.34 -5.63
C ASP A 33 -1.44 -6.33 -5.24
N TYR A 34 -1.88 -6.26 -3.97
CA TYR A 34 -3.01 -7.02 -3.46
C TYR A 34 -3.97 -6.16 -2.65
N LEU A 35 -5.09 -6.76 -2.23
CA LEU A 35 -6.20 -6.09 -1.55
C LEU A 35 -5.85 -5.51 -0.18
N SER A 36 -4.66 -5.75 0.35
CA SER A 36 -4.17 -5.04 1.52
C SER A 36 -2.64 -4.86 1.54
N VAL A 37 -2.16 -3.76 2.13
CA VAL A 37 -0.73 -3.54 2.41
C VAL A 37 -0.22 -4.46 3.51
N SER A 38 -1.11 -4.96 4.37
CA SER A 38 -0.76 -5.75 5.55
C SER A 38 -1.14 -7.21 5.38
N ALA A 39 -0.38 -8.11 6.01
CA ALA A 39 -0.77 -9.51 6.09
C ALA A 39 -2.12 -9.65 6.79
N TYR A 40 -2.96 -10.57 6.31
CA TYR A 40 -4.34 -10.74 6.76
C TYR A 40 -4.50 -10.82 8.28
N VAL A 41 -3.58 -11.50 8.97
CA VAL A 41 -3.61 -11.73 10.41
C VAL A 41 -3.30 -10.50 11.27
N ASP A 42 -2.68 -9.46 10.70
CA ASP A 42 -2.17 -8.29 11.43
C ASP A 42 -2.69 -6.97 10.81
N ALA A 43 -3.86 -7.01 10.17
CA ALA A 43 -4.28 -5.93 9.30
C ALA A 43 -4.38 -4.55 10.00
N ALA A 44 -5.29 -4.43 10.97
CA ALA A 44 -5.50 -3.19 11.72
C ALA A 44 -4.23 -2.64 12.41
N PRO A 45 -3.45 -3.43 13.19
CA PRO A 45 -2.28 -2.87 13.87
C PRO A 45 -1.20 -2.41 12.89
N THR A 46 -1.01 -3.12 11.77
CA THR A 46 -0.04 -2.73 10.74
C THR A 46 -0.44 -1.41 10.07
N HIS A 47 -1.71 -1.24 9.71
CA HIS A 47 -2.24 0.03 9.18
C HIS A 47 -2.05 1.18 10.17
N HIS A 48 -2.35 0.96 11.45
CA HIS A 48 -2.19 1.99 12.47
C HIS A 48 -0.73 2.44 12.62
N ILE A 49 0.24 1.54 12.50
CA ILE A 49 1.67 1.90 12.54
C ILE A 49 2.02 2.83 11.37
N PHE A 50 1.60 2.49 10.15
CA PHE A 50 1.85 3.33 8.98
C PHE A 50 1.15 4.70 9.06
N LEU A 51 -0.13 4.70 9.44
CA LEU A 51 -1.00 5.89 9.32
C LEU A 51 -0.85 6.86 10.50
N ARG A 52 -0.56 6.41 11.72
CA ARG A 52 -0.61 7.29 12.91
C ARG A 52 0.65 8.13 13.13
N LYS A 53 1.85 7.58 12.88
CA LYS A 53 3.11 8.22 13.32
C LYS A 53 3.71 9.16 12.29
N ARG A 54 3.78 8.74 11.03
CA ARG A 54 4.36 9.53 9.92
C ARG A 54 3.39 9.76 8.76
N GLU A 55 2.14 9.30 8.90
CA GLU A 55 1.12 9.35 7.85
C GLU A 55 1.65 8.81 6.51
N ILE A 56 2.27 7.62 6.55
CA ILE A 56 2.68 6.93 5.32
C ILE A 56 1.42 6.55 4.56
N VAL A 57 1.27 7.10 3.35
CA VAL A 57 0.11 6.84 2.48
C VAL A 57 0.16 5.41 1.99
N LEU A 58 -0.98 4.72 2.07
CA LEU A 58 -1.10 3.34 1.64
C LEU A 58 -1.84 3.28 0.30
N VAL A 59 -1.33 2.50 -0.64
CA VAL A 59 -1.97 2.23 -1.93
C VAL A 59 -2.11 0.73 -2.10
N GLU A 60 -3.34 0.26 -2.22
CA GLU A 60 -3.67 -1.17 -2.29
C GLU A 60 -4.27 -1.49 -3.67
N GLY A 61 -4.14 -2.76 -4.08
CA GLY A 61 -4.68 -3.24 -5.34
C GLY A 61 -3.95 -2.70 -6.58
N LEU A 62 -2.66 -2.38 -6.46
CA LEU A 62 -1.85 -2.03 -7.63
C LEU A 62 -1.81 -3.19 -8.63
N ASN A 63 -1.71 -2.85 -9.91
CA ASN A 63 -1.29 -3.81 -10.91
C ASN A 63 0.16 -3.52 -11.30
N LEU A 64 1.07 -4.42 -10.91
CA LEU A 64 2.49 -4.34 -11.21
C LEU A 64 2.93 -5.41 -12.23
N ASP A 65 1.98 -6.09 -12.88
CA ASP A 65 2.26 -7.04 -13.94
C ASP A 65 3.10 -6.35 -15.03
N ASP A 66 4.13 -7.04 -15.51
CA ASP A 66 5.09 -6.57 -16.53
C ASP A 66 5.92 -5.32 -16.19
N ILE A 67 5.85 -4.81 -14.95
CA ILE A 67 6.69 -3.70 -14.49
C ILE A 67 8.06 -4.21 -14.05
N LYS A 68 9.12 -3.62 -14.59
CA LYS A 68 10.49 -3.94 -14.16
C LYS A 68 10.82 -3.21 -12.84
N PRO A 69 11.56 -3.85 -11.91
CA PRO A 69 12.08 -3.16 -10.74
C PRO A 69 12.95 -1.97 -11.14
N GLY A 70 12.75 -0.82 -10.50
CA GLY A 70 13.47 0.41 -10.84
C GLY A 70 12.90 1.64 -10.16
N LYS A 71 13.42 2.80 -10.56
CA LYS A 71 12.92 4.09 -10.12
C LYS A 71 11.91 4.61 -11.13
N TYR A 72 10.77 5.07 -10.62
CA TYR A 72 9.70 5.68 -11.40
C TYR A 72 9.18 6.88 -10.64
N THR A 73 8.62 7.84 -11.38
CA THR A 73 7.76 8.87 -10.82
C THR A 73 6.34 8.32 -10.69
N VAL A 74 5.88 8.16 -9.45
CA VAL A 74 4.51 7.72 -9.17
C VAL A 74 3.54 8.90 -9.23
N HIS A 75 2.45 8.74 -9.97
CA HIS A 75 1.31 9.65 -9.93
C HIS A 75 0.12 8.86 -9.39
N CYS A 76 -0.26 9.15 -8.15
CA CYS A 76 -1.34 8.48 -7.45
C CYS A 76 -2.26 9.54 -6.85
N LEU A 77 -3.21 10.01 -7.68
CA LEU A 77 -4.06 11.16 -7.35
C LEU A 77 -5.45 10.68 -6.91
N PRO A 78 -5.75 10.64 -5.59
CA PRO A 78 -7.04 10.22 -5.08
C PRO A 78 -8.18 11.14 -5.55
N LEU A 79 -9.37 10.57 -5.76
CA LEU A 79 -10.58 11.38 -5.93
C LEU A 79 -10.83 12.23 -4.68
N ARG A 80 -11.29 13.47 -4.87
CA ARG A 80 -11.64 14.37 -3.77
C ARG A 80 -12.97 13.94 -3.13
N MET A 81 -12.89 13.05 -2.14
CA MET A 81 -14.05 12.54 -1.39
C MET A 81 -13.98 12.99 0.07
N VAL A 82 -14.81 13.97 0.44
CA VAL A 82 -14.82 14.52 1.81
C VAL A 82 -15.48 13.51 2.77
N GLY A 83 -14.79 13.21 3.88
CA GLY A 83 -15.29 12.31 4.93
C GLY A 83 -15.17 10.82 4.63
N ALA A 84 -14.46 10.44 3.56
CA ALA A 84 -14.19 9.04 3.23
C ALA A 84 -12.93 8.52 3.93
N ASP A 85 -12.93 7.22 4.27
CA ASP A 85 -11.77 6.53 4.88
C ASP A 85 -10.69 6.13 3.85
N GLY A 86 -10.97 6.37 2.58
CA GLY A 86 -10.11 6.09 1.43
C GLY A 86 -10.86 6.38 0.12
N CYS A 87 -10.18 6.31 -1.01
CA CYS A 87 -10.85 6.46 -2.31
C CYS A 87 -10.10 5.73 -3.43
N PRO A 88 -10.81 5.36 -4.51
CA PRO A 88 -10.16 4.80 -5.69
C PRO A 88 -9.28 5.85 -6.36
N THR A 89 -8.22 5.38 -7.00
CA THR A 89 -7.23 6.22 -7.68
C THR A 89 -6.78 5.54 -8.96
N ARG A 90 -6.47 6.35 -9.97
CA ARG A 90 -5.68 5.88 -11.12
C ARG A 90 -4.21 6.11 -10.78
N CYS A 91 -3.55 5.07 -10.29
CA CYS A 91 -2.11 5.09 -10.05
C CYS A 91 -1.36 4.77 -11.35
N ILE A 92 -0.41 5.61 -11.75
CA ILE A 92 0.46 5.39 -12.91
C ILE A 92 1.93 5.61 -12.55
N LEU A 93 2.80 4.95 -13.30
CA LEU A 93 4.26 5.09 -13.21
C LEU A 93 4.78 5.75 -14.49
N ILE A 94 5.70 6.70 -14.35
CA ILE A 94 6.43 7.34 -15.45
C ILE A 94 7.93 7.12 -15.21
N ALA A 95 8.64 6.64 -16.23
CA ALA A 95 10.09 6.38 -16.18
C ALA A 95 10.91 7.67 -16.39
#